data_AF-A0A5B0BTQ2-F1
#
_entry.id   AF-A0A5B0BTQ2-F1
#
_cell.length_a   1.000
_cell.length_b   1.000
_cell.length_c   1.000
_cell.angle_alpha   90.00
_cell.angle_beta   90.00
_cell.angle_gamma   90.00
#
_symmetry.space_group_name_H-M   'P 1'
#
loop_
_entity.id
_entity.type
_entity.pdbx_description
1 polymer ?
#
loop_
_entity_poly.entity_id
_entity_poly.type
_entity_poly.pdbx_seq_one_letter_code
_entity_poly.pdbx_strand_id
1 'polypeptide(L)'
;MEKQLITINALLFSLLETTNLEEIEGLLAKIIAVDERKLEGIKISNIKIKAKPQPKYNKEIYSGRIFEIYLEEIKIFAYGVILKGNSLEDKSTYFLIGYLEYFTDSSMELEQIYDGISRREFSMIASTGYYSIRNYLWKPVGYYEPLIFSERELNDIPYVASFNEEHYLSIGDPLKETFLCDQIDGGMAAKNKNPMGIVGDVAIENMLVEIYNNQVNND
;
A
#
# COMPACT_ATOMS: atom_id res chain seq x y z
N MET A 1 12.74 -33.13 15.47
CA MET A 1 12.15 -32.29 14.41
C MET A 1 11.07 -31.38 15.00
N GLU A 2 10.02 -31.93 15.60
CA GLU A 2 8.93 -31.17 16.22
C GLU A 2 9.38 -30.17 17.30
N LYS A 3 10.27 -30.58 18.21
CA LYS A 3 10.85 -29.68 19.22
C LYS A 3 11.65 -28.50 18.63
N GLN A 4 12.39 -28.73 17.54
CA GLN A 4 13.16 -27.66 16.88
C GLN A 4 12.22 -26.66 16.21
N LEU A 5 11.12 -27.15 15.61
CA LEU A 5 10.11 -26.31 14.98
C LEU A 5 9.42 -25.40 16.01
N ILE A 6 9.05 -25.95 17.18
CA ILE A 6 8.48 -25.19 18.29
C ILE A 6 9.44 -24.09 18.77
N THR A 7 10.73 -24.41 18.93
CA THR A 7 11.75 -23.43 19.33
C THR A 7 11.92 -22.32 18.30
N ILE A 8 11.98 -22.65 17.00
CA ILE A 8 12.08 -21.65 15.93
C ILE A 8 10.87 -20.73 15.96
N ASN A 9 9.66 -21.28 16.07
CA ASN A 9 8.44 -20.47 16.11
C ASN A 9 8.43 -19.51 17.31
N ALA A 10 8.80 -19.98 18.51
CA ALA A 10 8.86 -19.11 19.69
C ALA A 10 9.85 -17.96 19.53
N LEU A 11 11.03 -18.23 18.95
CA LEU A 11 12.05 -17.21 18.68
C LEU A 11 11.59 -16.22 17.60
N LEU A 12 10.86 -16.68 16.58
CA LEU A 12 10.27 -15.81 15.55
C LEU A 12 9.22 -14.88 16.15
N PHE A 13 8.34 -15.35 17.04
CA PHE A 13 7.39 -14.50 17.75
C PHE A 13 8.10 -13.42 18.60
N SER A 14 9.13 -13.81 19.36
CA SER A 14 9.93 -12.85 20.13
C SER A 14 10.59 -11.79 19.24
N LEU A 15 10.95 -12.17 18.01
CA LEU A 15 11.57 -11.27 17.04
C LEU A 15 10.59 -10.23 16.49
N LEU A 16 9.29 -10.56 16.40
CA LEU A 16 8.23 -9.64 15.97
C LEU A 16 7.88 -8.60 17.06
N GLU A 17 8.11 -8.93 18.33
CA GLU A 17 7.76 -8.06 19.47
C GLU A 17 8.90 -7.11 19.89
N THR A 18 10.14 -7.38 19.49
CA THR A 18 11.29 -6.55 19.87
C THR A 18 11.60 -5.46 18.83
N THR A 19 11.93 -4.27 19.33
CA THR A 19 12.41 -3.14 18.52
C THR A 19 13.89 -2.83 18.77
N ASN A 20 14.54 -3.56 19.68
CA ASN A 20 15.94 -3.37 20.03
C ASN A 20 16.86 -4.15 19.06
N LEU A 21 17.76 -3.45 18.38
CA LEU A 21 18.67 -4.06 17.40
C LEU A 21 19.58 -5.14 17.97
N GLU A 22 20.12 -4.97 19.18
CA GLU A 22 20.99 -5.98 19.81
C GLU A 22 20.20 -7.25 20.16
N GLU A 23 18.95 -7.08 20.57
CA GLU A 23 18.04 -8.20 20.86
C GLU A 23 17.67 -8.97 19.59
N ILE A 24 17.36 -8.25 18.50
CA ILE A 24 17.11 -8.85 17.17
C ILE A 24 18.32 -9.66 16.71
N GLU A 25 19.53 -9.09 16.80
CA GLU A 25 20.78 -9.79 16.46
C GLU A 25 20.94 -11.09 17.27
N GLY A 26 20.67 -11.02 18.57
CA GLY A 26 20.72 -12.17 19.47
C GLY A 26 19.68 -13.25 19.14
N LEU A 27 18.45 -12.86 18.82
CA LEU A 27 17.38 -13.79 18.43
C LEU A 27 17.67 -14.47 17.09
N LEU A 28 18.15 -13.73 16.08
CA LEU A 28 18.56 -14.31 14.80
C LEU A 28 19.71 -15.31 14.98
N ALA A 29 20.69 -15.01 15.82
CA ALA A 29 21.79 -15.91 16.09
C ALA A 29 21.29 -17.23 16.70
N LYS A 30 20.33 -17.15 17.63
CA LYS A 30 19.67 -18.32 18.21
C LYS A 30 18.89 -19.12 17.17
N ILE A 31 18.10 -18.46 16.32
CA ILE A 31 17.28 -19.10 15.26
C ILE A 31 18.17 -19.90 14.30
N ILE A 32 19.25 -19.29 13.81
CA ILE A 32 20.13 -19.96 12.84
C ILE A 32 20.87 -21.14 13.51
N ALA A 33 21.21 -21.03 14.80
CA ALA A 33 21.87 -22.08 15.56
C ALA A 33 20.97 -23.24 16.02
N VAL A 34 19.65 -23.24 15.75
CA VAL A 34 18.74 -24.31 16.22
C VAL A 34 19.09 -25.71 15.66
N ASP A 35 19.68 -25.78 14.46
CA ASP A 35 20.20 -27.03 13.89
C ASP A 35 21.66 -26.86 13.48
N GLU A 36 22.55 -26.95 14.47
CA GLU A 36 24.01 -26.80 14.30
C GLU A 36 24.61 -27.77 13.26
N ARG A 37 23.95 -28.92 12.99
CA ARG A 37 24.37 -29.86 11.96
C ARG A 37 24.29 -29.27 10.56
N LYS A 38 23.39 -28.31 10.33
CA LYS A 38 23.30 -27.55 9.06
C LYS A 38 24.42 -26.51 8.93
N LEU A 39 25.17 -26.28 10.00
CA LEU A 39 26.26 -25.30 10.10
C LEU A 39 27.60 -26.00 10.38
N GLU A 40 27.78 -27.24 9.92
CA GLU A 40 28.98 -28.01 10.22
C GLU A 40 30.25 -27.24 9.80
N GLY A 41 31.14 -26.96 10.76
CA GLY A 41 32.35 -26.15 10.57
C GLY A 41 32.13 -24.63 10.56
N ILE A 42 30.90 -24.14 10.76
CA ILE A 42 30.54 -22.72 10.73
C ILE A 42 30.11 -22.27 12.14
N LYS A 43 30.87 -21.34 12.73
CA LYS A 43 30.51 -20.67 13.98
C LYS A 43 29.97 -19.28 13.71
N ILE A 44 28.70 -19.04 14.02
CA ILE A 44 28.11 -17.69 13.99
C ILE A 44 28.62 -16.93 15.21
N SER A 45 29.50 -15.96 14.98
CA SER A 45 30.18 -15.20 16.03
C SER A 45 29.61 -13.80 16.23
N ASN A 46 29.01 -13.21 15.19
CA ASN A 46 28.29 -11.94 15.24
C ASN A 46 27.30 -11.84 14.07
N ILE A 47 26.05 -11.52 14.36
CA ILE A 47 25.12 -10.95 13.38
C ILE A 47 25.17 -9.45 13.59
N LYS A 48 25.41 -8.68 12.52
CA LYS A 48 25.50 -7.22 12.62
C LYS A 48 24.47 -6.57 11.71
N ILE A 49 23.46 -5.96 12.29
CA ILE A 49 22.46 -5.16 11.62
C ILE A 49 22.96 -3.70 11.65
N LYS A 50 22.97 -3.06 10.49
CA LYS A 50 23.35 -1.64 10.37
C LYS A 50 22.12 -0.85 9.99
N ALA A 51 21.73 0.10 10.85
CA ALA A 51 20.82 1.15 10.46
C ALA A 51 21.50 1.97 9.35
N LYS A 52 20.88 2.01 8.16
CA LYS A 52 21.27 2.95 7.11
C LYS A 52 20.47 4.24 7.30
N PRO A 53 21.07 5.42 7.07
CA PRO A 53 20.29 6.65 7.00
C PRO A 53 19.22 6.49 5.91
N GLN A 54 18.01 6.98 6.19
CA GLN A 54 16.92 6.95 5.23
C GLN A 54 17.39 7.68 3.95
N PRO A 55 17.32 7.03 2.78
CA PRO A 55 17.76 7.68 1.55
C PRO A 55 16.88 8.89 1.29
N LYS A 56 17.42 9.90 0.59
CA LYS A 56 16.69 11.14 0.27
C LYS A 56 15.36 10.88 -0.46
N TYR A 57 15.31 9.81 -1.26
CA TYR A 57 14.11 9.40 -1.99
C TYR A 57 13.87 7.91 -1.79
N ASN A 58 12.59 7.53 -1.70
CA ASN A 58 12.17 6.15 -1.82
C ASN A 58 12.33 5.70 -3.27
N LYS A 59 13.01 4.56 -3.47
CA LYS A 59 13.21 3.93 -4.78
C LYS A 59 12.39 2.64 -4.94
N GLU A 60 11.79 2.17 -3.86
CA GLU A 60 11.05 0.92 -3.77
C GLU A 60 9.56 1.20 -3.91
N ILE A 61 9.17 1.62 -5.12
CA ILE A 61 7.80 1.98 -5.48
C ILE A 61 7.36 1.04 -6.58
N TYR A 62 6.73 -0.06 -6.19
CA TYR A 62 6.29 -1.12 -7.09
C TYR A 62 5.01 -1.79 -6.56
N SER A 63 4.32 -2.52 -7.44
CA SER A 63 3.09 -3.27 -7.09
C SER A 63 3.24 -4.07 -5.80
N GLY A 64 2.20 -4.05 -4.96
CA GLY A 64 2.19 -4.66 -3.63
C GLY A 64 2.72 -3.76 -2.52
N ARG A 65 3.44 -2.67 -2.82
CA ARG A 65 3.93 -1.76 -1.78
C ARG A 65 2.78 -1.02 -1.12
N ILE A 66 2.82 -0.99 0.22
CA ILE A 66 1.80 -0.34 1.06
C ILE A 66 2.37 0.92 1.69
N PHE A 67 1.54 1.95 1.77
CA PHE A 67 1.87 3.19 2.44
C PHE A 67 0.71 3.70 3.30
N GLU A 68 1.10 4.38 4.36
CA GLU A 68 0.26 5.11 5.29
C GLU A 68 0.27 6.60 4.91
N ILE A 69 -0.90 7.21 4.90
CA ILE A 69 -1.16 8.60 4.57
C ILE A 69 -1.76 9.24 5.81
N TYR A 70 -1.10 10.26 6.36
CA TYR A 70 -1.67 11.03 7.46
C TYR A 70 -2.37 12.28 6.91
N LEU A 71 -3.68 12.30 7.02
CA LEU A 71 -4.55 13.39 6.54
C LEU A 71 -4.57 14.50 7.60
N GLU A 72 -3.61 15.43 7.48
CA GLU A 72 -3.36 16.50 8.46
C GLU A 72 -4.60 17.32 8.83
N GLU A 73 -5.48 17.59 7.86
CA GLU A 73 -6.69 18.40 8.06
C GLU A 73 -7.63 17.83 9.14
N ILE A 74 -7.80 16.50 9.12
CA ILE A 74 -8.74 15.78 9.98
C ILE A 74 -8.05 14.89 11.02
N LYS A 75 -6.71 14.83 10.98
CA LYS A 75 -5.86 14.02 11.89
C LYS A 75 -6.21 12.53 11.89
N ILE A 76 -6.40 12.00 10.69
CA ILE A 76 -6.77 10.61 10.45
C ILE A 76 -5.74 9.95 9.53
N PHE A 77 -5.47 8.68 9.76
CA PHE A 77 -4.66 7.82 8.92
C PHE A 77 -5.53 7.13 7.87
N ALA A 78 -5.05 7.13 6.63
CA ALA A 78 -5.56 6.36 5.50
C ALA A 78 -4.43 5.51 4.91
N TYR A 79 -4.77 4.55 4.05
CA TYR A 79 -3.82 3.57 3.56
C TYR A 79 -4.01 3.31 2.06
N GLY A 80 -2.89 3.17 1.35
CA GLY A 80 -2.86 2.85 -0.07
C GLY A 80 -1.96 1.67 -0.38
N VAL A 81 -2.30 0.92 -1.41
CA VAL A 81 -1.47 -0.15 -1.98
C VAL A 81 -1.33 0.03 -3.49
N ILE A 82 -0.10 -0.13 -3.98
CA ILE A 82 0.16 -0.05 -5.41
C ILE A 82 -0.37 -1.32 -6.08
N LEU A 83 -1.34 -1.18 -6.98
CA LEU A 83 -1.90 -2.28 -7.76
C LEU A 83 -1.07 -2.52 -9.02
N LYS A 84 -0.65 -1.43 -9.69
CA LYS A 84 0.14 -1.49 -10.93
C LYS A 84 1.17 -0.36 -10.98
N GLY A 85 2.39 -0.71 -11.36
CA GLY A 85 3.49 0.23 -11.61
C GLY A 85 4.77 -0.23 -10.93
N ASN A 86 5.92 0.15 -11.49
CA ASN A 86 7.23 -0.17 -10.93
C ASN A 86 8.24 0.92 -11.30
N SER A 87 8.67 1.73 -10.33
CA SER A 87 9.61 2.83 -10.56
C SER A 87 11.04 2.38 -10.93
N LEU A 88 11.37 1.11 -10.72
CA LEU A 88 12.68 0.55 -11.05
C LEU A 88 12.77 0.10 -12.51
N GLU A 89 11.65 -0.37 -13.06
CA GLU A 89 11.57 -0.94 -14.41
C GLU A 89 10.95 0.06 -15.40
N ASP A 90 10.00 0.86 -14.94
CA ASP A 90 9.23 1.75 -15.76
C ASP A 90 9.37 3.20 -15.26
N LYS A 91 9.63 4.11 -16.19
CA LYS A 91 9.57 5.56 -15.94
C LYS A 91 8.15 6.10 -16.12
N SER A 92 7.14 5.22 -16.15
CA SER A 92 5.74 5.60 -16.10
C SER A 92 5.55 6.74 -15.11
N THR A 93 4.87 7.78 -15.58
CA THR A 93 4.57 8.97 -14.79
C THR A 93 3.45 8.72 -13.78
N TYR A 94 2.81 7.55 -13.84
CA TYR A 94 1.67 7.21 -13.01
C TYR A 94 1.72 5.77 -12.47
N PHE A 95 1.05 5.59 -11.34
CA PHE A 95 0.86 4.34 -10.63
C PHE A 95 -0.64 4.14 -10.43
N LEU A 96 -1.11 2.91 -10.59
CA LEU A 96 -2.47 2.57 -10.19
C LEU A 96 -2.46 2.15 -8.73
N ILE A 97 -3.20 2.87 -7.91
CA ILE A 97 -3.21 2.69 -6.46
C ILE A 97 -4.65 2.45 -6.00
N GLY A 98 -4.84 1.42 -5.18
CA GLY A 98 -6.07 1.21 -4.43
C GLY A 98 -5.92 1.82 -3.04
N TYR A 99 -6.85 2.69 -2.67
CA TYR A 99 -6.93 3.32 -1.36
C TYR A 99 -7.98 2.59 -0.54
N LEU A 100 -7.60 2.12 0.65
CA LEU A 100 -8.51 1.38 1.51
C LEU A 100 -9.65 2.27 2.02
N GLU A 101 -10.77 1.66 2.36
CA GLU A 101 -11.92 2.36 2.97
C GLU A 101 -11.78 2.55 4.48
N TYR A 102 -10.60 2.27 5.04
CA TYR A 102 -10.33 2.42 6.46
C TYR A 102 -9.67 3.75 6.80
N PHE A 103 -10.21 4.35 7.84
CA PHE A 103 -9.79 5.62 8.40
C PHE A 103 -9.62 5.44 9.90
N THR A 104 -8.41 5.66 10.42
CA THR A 104 -8.09 5.43 11.84
C THR A 104 -7.46 6.65 12.49
N ASP A 105 -7.71 6.84 13.78
CA ASP A 105 -7.10 7.91 14.59
C ASP A 105 -5.64 7.62 14.98
N SER A 106 -5.24 6.34 14.94
CA SER A 106 -3.87 5.88 15.11
C SER A 106 -3.41 5.02 13.93
N SER A 107 -2.09 4.89 13.78
CA SER A 107 -1.49 3.90 12.86
C SER A 107 -2.06 2.51 13.11
N MET A 108 -2.38 1.83 12.02
CA MET A 108 -3.00 0.50 12.00
C MET A 108 -1.91 -0.58 11.96
N GLU A 109 -2.19 -1.73 12.59
CA GLU A 109 -1.33 -2.90 12.49
C GLU A 109 -1.33 -3.46 11.06
N LEU A 110 -0.20 -4.02 10.64
CA LEU A 110 0.00 -4.44 9.25
C LEU A 110 -0.98 -5.56 8.83
N GLU A 111 -1.33 -6.44 9.76
CA GLU A 111 -2.30 -7.52 9.58
C GLU A 111 -3.69 -6.98 9.22
N GLN A 112 -4.13 -5.89 9.85
CA GLN A 112 -5.43 -5.28 9.56
C GLN A 112 -5.44 -4.62 8.17
N ILE A 113 -4.32 -4.03 7.77
CA ILE A 113 -4.15 -3.47 6.42
C ILE A 113 -4.19 -4.60 5.38
N TYR A 114 -3.50 -5.71 5.64
CA TYR A 114 -3.49 -6.88 4.75
C TYR A 114 -4.89 -7.47 4.60
N ASP A 115 -5.63 -7.57 5.70
CA ASP A 115 -7.01 -8.02 5.71
C ASP A 115 -7.89 -7.17 4.79
N GLY A 116 -7.81 -5.84 4.87
CA GLY A 116 -8.55 -4.93 3.99
C GLY A 116 -8.18 -5.08 2.51
N ILE A 117 -6.89 -5.23 2.21
CA ILE A 117 -6.40 -5.48 0.84
C ILE A 117 -6.95 -6.82 0.32
N SER A 118 -6.92 -7.86 1.15
CA SER A 118 -7.40 -9.20 0.77
C SER A 118 -8.90 -9.24 0.48
N ARG A 119 -9.68 -8.45 1.22
CA ARG A 119 -11.13 -8.26 1.00
C ARG A 119 -11.44 -7.27 -0.12
N ARG A 120 -10.43 -6.58 -0.65
CA ARG A 120 -10.54 -5.54 -1.68
C ARG A 120 -11.47 -4.39 -1.26
N GLU A 121 -11.40 -4.03 0.01
CA GLU A 121 -12.17 -2.97 0.64
C GLU A 121 -11.56 -1.61 0.30
N PHE A 122 -11.66 -1.24 -0.98
CA PHE A 122 -11.13 0.00 -1.53
C PHE A 122 -12.20 1.09 -1.61
N SER A 123 -11.90 2.26 -1.06
CA SER A 123 -12.72 3.47 -1.21
C SER A 123 -12.63 4.03 -2.62
N MET A 124 -11.46 3.95 -3.24
CA MET A 124 -11.24 4.29 -4.64
C MET A 124 -9.99 3.61 -5.20
N ILE A 125 -9.93 3.48 -6.51
CA ILE A 125 -8.73 3.12 -7.26
C ILE A 125 -8.43 4.27 -8.22
N ALA A 126 -7.22 4.83 -8.15
CA ALA A 126 -6.85 6.00 -8.93
C ALA A 126 -5.47 5.86 -9.57
N SER A 127 -5.34 6.42 -10.77
CA SER A 127 -4.04 6.69 -11.36
C SER A 127 -3.45 7.91 -10.65
N THR A 128 -2.33 7.71 -9.94
CA THR A 128 -1.72 8.73 -9.08
C THR A 128 -0.27 8.95 -9.49
N GLY A 129 0.20 10.19 -9.38
CA GLY A 129 1.64 10.43 -9.28
C GLY A 129 2.25 9.70 -8.08
N TYR A 130 3.57 9.59 -8.04
CA TYR A 130 4.27 8.92 -6.92
C TYR A 130 5.16 9.88 -6.14
N TYR A 131 4.93 11.19 -6.26
CA TYR A 131 5.80 12.19 -5.64
C TYR A 131 5.79 12.07 -4.12
N SER A 132 4.63 11.96 -3.48
CA SER A 132 4.51 11.83 -2.04
C SER A 132 5.13 10.53 -1.51
N ILE A 133 4.97 9.42 -2.23
CA ILE A 133 5.63 8.14 -1.91
C ILE A 133 7.15 8.26 -2.04
N ARG A 134 7.63 8.88 -3.13
CA ARG A 134 9.06 9.09 -3.39
C ARG A 134 9.73 9.96 -2.34
N ASN A 135 9.02 10.96 -1.81
CA ASN A 135 9.57 11.91 -0.84
C ASN A 135 9.23 11.55 0.62
N TYR A 136 8.66 10.36 0.88
CA TYR A 136 8.24 9.93 2.22
C TYR A 136 7.20 10.82 2.90
N LEU A 137 6.43 11.59 2.12
CA LEU A 137 5.23 12.27 2.62
C LEU A 137 4.15 11.23 2.93
N TRP A 138 4.05 10.19 2.09
CA TRP A 138 3.33 8.97 2.41
C TRP A 138 4.33 7.91 2.86
N LYS A 139 4.12 7.36 4.04
CA LYS A 139 5.09 6.53 4.74
C LYS A 139 4.96 5.08 4.29
N PRO A 140 6.01 4.43 3.77
CA PRO A 140 5.95 3.01 3.44
C PRO A 140 5.87 2.17 4.73
N VAL A 141 4.90 1.25 4.80
CA VAL A 141 4.64 0.44 6.01
C VAL A 141 4.73 -1.07 5.79
N GLY A 142 4.63 -1.53 4.54
CA GLY A 142 4.67 -2.96 4.28
C GLY A 142 4.65 -3.31 2.81
N TYR A 143 4.46 -4.60 2.54
CA TYR A 143 4.43 -5.14 1.19
C TYR A 143 3.53 -6.38 1.14
N TYR A 144 2.49 -6.30 0.32
CA TYR A 144 1.52 -7.36 0.11
C TYR A 144 1.89 -8.18 -1.13
N GLU A 145 2.41 -9.39 -0.91
CA GLU A 145 2.84 -10.31 -1.97
C GLU A 145 1.68 -10.94 -2.76
N PRO A 146 0.54 -11.34 -2.16
CA PRO A 146 -0.52 -11.98 -2.93
C PRO A 146 -1.08 -11.07 -4.04
N LEU A 147 -1.45 -11.68 -5.16
CA LEU A 147 -2.05 -10.96 -6.28
C LEU A 147 -3.38 -10.31 -5.84
N ILE A 148 -3.43 -8.97 -5.84
CA ILE A 148 -4.63 -8.21 -5.43
C ILE A 148 -5.68 -8.26 -6.55
N PHE A 149 -5.28 -7.90 -7.78
CA PHE A 149 -6.09 -7.97 -8.99
C PHE A 149 -5.27 -8.58 -10.13
N SER A 150 -5.91 -9.42 -10.93
CA SER A 150 -5.37 -9.82 -12.23
C SER A 150 -5.40 -8.67 -13.23
N GLU A 151 -4.59 -8.75 -14.28
CA GLU A 151 -4.57 -7.75 -15.35
C GLU A 151 -5.95 -7.58 -16.02
N ARG A 152 -6.69 -8.69 -16.18
CA ARG A 152 -8.06 -8.66 -16.69
C ARG A 152 -8.97 -7.84 -15.78
N GLU A 153 -8.92 -8.07 -14.48
CA GLU A 153 -9.74 -7.32 -13.52
C GLU A 153 -9.38 -5.83 -13.51
N LEU A 154 -8.09 -5.48 -13.60
CA LEU A 154 -7.67 -4.09 -13.71
C LEU A 154 -8.21 -3.40 -14.97
N ASN A 155 -8.28 -4.14 -16.09
CA ASN A 155 -8.82 -3.67 -17.36
C ASN A 155 -10.36 -3.55 -17.36
N ASP A 156 -11.03 -4.06 -16.33
CA ASP A 156 -12.48 -3.96 -16.17
C ASP A 156 -12.89 -2.85 -15.17
N ILE A 157 -11.92 -2.17 -14.53
CA ILE A 157 -12.20 -1.09 -13.56
C ILE A 157 -12.78 0.13 -14.29
N PRO A 158 -13.96 0.64 -13.88
CA PRO A 158 -14.53 1.86 -14.44
C PRO A 158 -13.92 3.10 -13.78
N TYR A 159 -13.61 4.14 -14.56
CA TYR A 159 -13.11 5.44 -14.11
C TYR A 159 -13.98 6.57 -14.65
N VAL A 160 -14.23 7.61 -13.85
CA VAL A 160 -15.10 8.73 -14.22
C VAL A 160 -14.39 10.08 -14.11
N ALA A 161 -14.63 10.94 -15.10
CA ALA A 161 -14.36 12.36 -15.02
C ALA A 161 -15.68 13.14 -15.14
N SER A 162 -15.79 14.23 -14.36
CA SER A 162 -16.95 15.12 -14.39
C SER A 162 -16.47 16.55 -14.64
N PHE A 163 -17.01 17.22 -15.66
CA PHE A 163 -16.68 18.61 -15.98
C PHE A 163 -17.89 19.32 -16.59
N ASN A 164 -18.24 20.52 -16.09
CA ASN A 164 -19.37 21.32 -16.59
C ASN A 164 -20.69 20.53 -16.76
N GLU A 165 -21.11 19.79 -15.73
CA GLU A 165 -22.33 18.94 -15.74
C GLU A 165 -22.29 17.72 -16.68
N GLU A 166 -21.20 17.54 -17.43
CA GLU A 166 -20.97 16.37 -18.26
C GLU A 166 -20.12 15.33 -17.53
N HIS A 167 -20.43 14.06 -17.74
CA HIS A 167 -19.76 12.94 -17.10
C HIS A 167 -19.28 11.94 -18.15
N TYR A 168 -18.04 11.49 -17.98
CA TYR A 168 -17.33 10.65 -18.93
C TYR A 168 -16.86 9.38 -18.24
N LEU A 169 -17.09 8.24 -18.87
CA LEU A 169 -16.71 6.91 -18.39
C LEU A 169 -15.62 6.30 -19.27
N SER A 170 -14.57 5.83 -18.63
CA SER A 170 -13.56 4.95 -19.23
C SER A 170 -13.51 3.63 -18.48
N ILE A 171 -13.39 2.51 -19.21
CA ILE A 171 -13.23 1.18 -18.63
C ILE A 171 -11.80 0.72 -18.86
N GLY A 172 -11.10 0.33 -17.80
CA GLY A 172 -9.75 -0.24 -17.83
C GLY A 172 -8.62 0.75 -18.07
N ASP A 173 -8.93 1.93 -18.63
CA ASP A 173 -7.95 2.97 -18.91
C ASP A 173 -8.25 4.26 -18.13
N PRO A 174 -7.57 4.49 -16.99
CA PRO A 174 -7.78 5.72 -16.22
C PRO A 174 -7.28 6.97 -16.95
N LEU A 175 -6.53 6.87 -18.04
CA LEU A 175 -5.94 7.99 -18.76
C LEU A 175 -6.54 8.22 -20.15
N LYS A 176 -7.65 7.54 -20.45
CA LYS A 176 -8.35 7.68 -21.72
C LYS A 176 -8.76 9.14 -21.94
N GLU A 177 -8.50 9.66 -23.13
CA GLU A 177 -8.89 11.01 -23.48
C GLU A 177 -10.43 11.14 -23.45
N THR A 178 -10.93 12.24 -22.87
CA THR A 178 -12.36 12.43 -22.58
C THR A 178 -13.26 12.30 -23.81
N PHE A 179 -12.82 12.77 -24.97
CA PHE A 179 -13.58 12.66 -26.22
C PHE A 179 -13.69 11.24 -26.79
N LEU A 180 -12.90 10.29 -26.26
CA LEU A 180 -12.98 8.86 -26.56
C LEU A 180 -13.77 8.08 -25.50
N CYS A 181 -14.22 8.74 -24.43
CA CYS A 181 -14.97 8.14 -23.34
C CYS A 181 -16.48 8.10 -23.65
N ASP A 182 -17.18 7.18 -22.99
CA ASP A 182 -18.63 7.13 -23.08
C ASP A 182 -19.23 8.23 -22.20
N GLN A 183 -20.15 9.02 -22.74
CA GLN A 183 -20.89 10.01 -21.95
C GLN A 183 -21.95 9.29 -21.13
N ILE A 184 -22.01 9.58 -19.83
CA ILE A 184 -22.95 8.97 -18.88
C ILE A 184 -23.77 10.05 -18.15
N ASP A 185 -24.89 9.64 -17.56
CA ASP A 185 -25.66 10.54 -16.68
C ASP A 185 -25.02 10.69 -15.29
N GLY A 186 -25.40 11.76 -14.59
CA GLY A 186 -24.86 12.06 -13.26
C GLY A 186 -25.20 11.03 -12.18
N GLY A 187 -26.29 10.28 -12.34
CA GLY A 187 -26.66 9.22 -11.40
C GLY A 187 -25.76 7.99 -11.52
N MET A 188 -25.32 7.65 -12.74
CA MET A 188 -24.30 6.64 -12.99
C MET A 188 -22.92 7.12 -12.55
N ALA A 189 -22.59 8.38 -12.82
CA ALA A 189 -21.32 8.98 -12.42
C ALA A 189 -21.14 8.95 -10.89
N ALA A 190 -22.17 9.32 -10.13
CA ALA A 190 -22.15 9.34 -8.67
C ALA A 190 -21.96 7.97 -8.01
N LYS A 191 -22.20 6.87 -8.74
CA LYS A 191 -21.96 5.50 -8.24
C LYS A 191 -20.52 5.04 -8.41
N ASN A 192 -19.75 5.71 -9.26
CA ASN A 192 -18.36 5.37 -9.48
C ASN A 192 -17.46 6.22 -8.57
N LYS A 193 -16.59 5.55 -7.82
CA LYS A 193 -15.66 6.17 -6.87
C LYS A 193 -14.26 6.43 -7.45
N ASN A 194 -13.97 5.90 -8.64
CA ASN A 194 -12.64 5.91 -9.23
C ASN A 194 -12.47 7.13 -10.14
N PRO A 195 -11.59 8.08 -9.82
CA PRO A 195 -11.37 9.24 -10.66
C PRO A 195 -10.57 8.86 -11.92
N MET A 196 -10.92 9.51 -13.05
CA MET A 196 -10.15 9.45 -14.29
C MET A 196 -9.08 10.57 -14.32
N GLY A 197 -7.95 10.29 -14.96
CA GLY A 197 -6.79 11.15 -15.06
C GLY A 197 -5.68 10.79 -14.06
N ILE A 198 -4.50 11.41 -14.23
CA ILE A 198 -3.43 11.36 -13.21
C ILE A 198 -3.81 12.34 -12.11
N VAL A 199 -4.17 11.82 -10.94
CA VAL A 199 -4.53 12.62 -9.78
C VAL A 199 -3.26 12.96 -9.00
N GLY A 200 -3.10 14.23 -8.64
CA GLY A 200 -2.00 14.70 -7.81
C GLY A 200 -2.23 14.36 -6.33
N ASP A 201 -1.15 14.22 -5.57
CA ASP A 201 -1.18 13.76 -4.17
C ASP A 201 -2.14 14.59 -3.29
N VAL A 202 -2.13 15.92 -3.43
CA VAL A 202 -3.04 16.82 -2.68
C VAL A 202 -4.51 16.57 -3.03
N ALA A 203 -4.80 16.27 -4.30
CA ALA A 203 -6.17 15.97 -4.72
C ALA A 203 -6.61 14.60 -4.18
N ILE A 204 -5.71 13.61 -4.11
CA ILE A 204 -5.99 12.34 -3.45
C ILE A 204 -6.30 12.55 -1.95
N GLU A 205 -5.49 13.33 -1.25
CA GLU A 205 -5.71 13.62 0.17
C GLU A 205 -7.07 14.30 0.39
N ASN A 206 -7.42 15.30 -0.43
CA ASN A 206 -8.73 15.95 -0.37
C ASN A 206 -9.88 14.97 -0.63
N MET A 207 -9.76 14.09 -1.64
CA MET A 207 -10.76 13.06 -1.93
C MET A 207 -10.93 12.10 -0.76
N LEU A 208 -9.84 11.69 -0.10
CA LEU A 208 -9.89 10.83 1.08
C LEU A 208 -10.57 11.52 2.26
N VAL A 209 -10.32 12.81 2.48
CA VAL A 209 -11.01 13.63 3.49
C VAL A 209 -12.51 13.74 3.18
N GLU A 210 -12.90 13.97 1.92
CA GLU A 210 -14.30 13.99 1.51
C GLU A 210 -15.00 12.65 1.74
N ILE A 211 -14.33 11.54 1.38
CA ILE A 211 -14.84 10.18 1.62
C ILE A 211 -15.06 9.94 3.11
N TYR A 212 -14.08 10.28 3.96
CA TYR A 212 -14.20 10.16 5.41
C TYR A 212 -15.38 10.97 5.96
N ASN A 213 -15.49 12.25 5.60
CA ASN A 213 -16.57 13.11 6.05
C ASN A 213 -17.94 12.58 5.62
N ASN A 214 -18.05 12.01 4.42
CA ASN A 214 -19.29 11.41 3.95
C ASN A 214 -19.64 10.13 4.71
N GLN A 215 -18.67 9.33 5.16
CA GLN A 215 -18.93 8.17 6.01
C GLN A 215 -19.49 8.60 7.37
N VAL A 216 -18.81 9.54 8.03
CA VAL A 216 -19.21 10.03 9.37
C VAL A 216 -20.58 10.70 9.39
N ASN A 217 -20.96 11.41 8.31
CA ASN A 217 -22.27 12.08 8.24
C ASN A 217 -23.45 11.16 7.87
N ASN A 218 -23.18 9.94 7.41
CA ASN A 218 -24.21 8.96 7.03
C ASN A 218 -24.43 7.87 8.11
N ASP A 219 -23.65 7.90 9.21
CA ASP A 219 -23.81 7.07 10.41
C ASP A 219 -24.60 7.80 11.52
#